data_AF-A0A5J4Q5L3-F1
#
_entry.id   AF-A0A5J4Q5L3-F1
#
_cell.length_a   1.000
_cell.length_b   1.000
_cell.length_c   1.000
_cell.angle_alpha   90.00
_cell.angle_beta   90.00
_cell.angle_gamma   90.00
#
_symmetry.space_group_name_H-M   'P 1'
#
loop_
_entity.id
_entity.type
_entity.pdbx_description
1 polymer ?
#
loop_
_entity_poly.entity_id
_entity_poly.type
_entity_poly.pdbx_seq_one_letter_code
_entity_poly.pdbx_strand_id
1 'polypeptide(L)'
;MNKLFTLVTILLLFTSCGNNDQKRAAETLALAREAFALDNYNEAKRQIDSIKILYPKAFEARKEGIRMMRQIDLKEQQQGL
;
A
#
# COMPACT_ATOMS: atom_id res chain seq x y z
N MET A 1 -35.53 24.04 -4.29
CA MET A 1 -34.32 24.06 -3.43
C MET A 1 -33.81 22.66 -3.05
N ASN A 2 -34.62 21.59 -3.10
CA ASN A 2 -34.19 20.22 -2.73
C ASN A 2 -33.20 19.54 -3.70
N LYS A 3 -33.15 19.94 -4.98
CA LYS A 3 -32.28 19.32 -6.00
C LYS A 3 -30.80 19.73 -5.89
N LEU A 4 -30.54 20.91 -5.32
CA LEU A 4 -29.18 21.41 -5.13
C LEU A 4 -28.50 20.73 -3.93
N PHE A 5 -29.27 20.45 -2.87
CA PHE A 5 -28.78 19.74 -1.69
C PHE A 5 -28.38 18.30 -2.00
N THR A 6 -29.13 17.61 -2.87
CA THR A 6 -28.81 16.24 -3.32
C THR A 6 -27.55 16.17 -4.18
N LEU A 7 -27.27 17.22 -4.96
CA LEU A 7 -26.06 17.29 -5.79
C LEU A 7 -24.78 17.49 -4.95
N VAL A 8 -24.87 18.30 -3.88
CA VAL A 8 -23.74 18.59 -2.98
C VAL A 8 -23.35 17.37 -2.13
N THR A 9 -24.31 16.59 -1.65
CA THR A 9 -24.02 15.36 -0.89
C THR A 9 -23.37 14.26 -1.73
N ILE A 10 -23.68 14.17 -3.02
CA ILE A 10 -23.04 13.20 -3.94
C ILE A 10 -21.58 13.55 -4.22
N LEU A 11 -21.22 14.85 -4.31
CA LEU A 11 -19.84 15.28 -4.55
C LEU A 11 -18.91 15.02 -3.35
N LEU A 12 -19.42 15.09 -2.12
CA LEU A 12 -18.64 14.91 -0.90
C LEU A 12 -18.14 13.47 -0.70
N LEU A 13 -18.85 12.48 -1.26
CA LEU A 13 -18.47 11.06 -1.18
C LEU A 13 -17.15 10.73 -1.89
N PHE A 14 -16.73 11.53 -2.88
CA PHE A 14 -15.50 11.29 -3.64
C PHE A 14 -14.23 11.80 -2.96
N THR A 15 -14.34 12.56 -1.85
CA THR A 15 -13.19 13.23 -1.22
C THR A 15 -12.55 12.44 -0.06
N SER A 16 -13.14 11.34 0.41
CA SER A 16 -12.71 10.73 1.69
C SER A 16 -11.58 9.68 1.60
N CYS A 17 -11.23 9.17 0.41
CA CYS A 17 -10.25 8.07 0.34
C CYS A 17 -8.79 8.51 0.56
N GLY A 18 -8.43 9.75 0.16
CA GLY A 18 -7.01 10.13 0.08
C GLY A 18 -6.23 10.09 1.40
N ASN A 19 -6.85 10.39 2.55
CA ASN A 19 -6.13 10.39 3.83
C ASN A 19 -6.14 9.00 4.50
N ASN A 20 -7.15 8.19 4.23
CA ASN A 20 -7.26 6.83 4.73
C ASN A 20 -6.30 5.89 3.98
N ASP A 21 -6.11 6.11 2.68
CA ASP A 21 -5.22 5.32 1.82
C ASP A 21 -3.76 5.41 2.29
N GLN A 22 -3.29 6.57 2.73
CA GLN A 22 -1.92 6.74 3.27
C GLN A 22 -1.71 5.90 4.53
N LYS A 23 -2.68 5.92 5.45
CA LYS A 23 -2.61 5.13 6.69
C LYS A 23 -2.64 3.64 6.38
N ARG A 24 -3.57 3.20 5.53
CA ARG A 24 -3.69 1.79 5.14
C ARG A 24 -2.44 1.30 4.40
N ALA A 25 -1.86 2.11 3.52
CA ALA A 25 -0.61 1.78 2.87
C ALA A 25 0.55 1.60 3.86
N ALA A 26 0.61 2.43 4.91
CA ALA A 26 1.61 2.30 5.96
C ALA A 26 1.41 1.01 6.80
N GLU A 27 0.16 0.65 7.11
CA GLU A 27 -0.19 -0.61 7.78
C GLU A 27 0.17 -1.82 6.91
N THR A 28 -0.18 -1.82 5.61
CA THR A 28 0.21 -2.87 4.67
C THR A 28 1.73 -2.99 4.55
N LEU A 29 2.46 -1.87 4.58
CA LEU A 29 3.92 -1.89 4.56
C LEU A 29 4.51 -2.48 5.86
N ALA A 30 3.85 -2.28 7.01
CA ALA A 30 4.24 -2.94 8.25
C ALA A 30 4.07 -4.47 8.15
N LEU A 31 2.98 -4.96 7.56
CA LEU A 31 2.79 -6.39 7.29
C LEU A 31 3.87 -6.95 6.35
N ALA A 32 4.27 -6.18 5.32
CA ALA A 32 5.37 -6.58 4.45
C ALA A 32 6.70 -6.73 5.22
N ARG A 33 6.99 -5.80 6.15
CA ARG A 33 8.18 -5.87 7.03
C ARG A 33 8.14 -7.08 7.94
N GLU A 34 6.98 -7.38 8.52
CA GLU A 34 6.80 -8.54 9.40
C GLU A 34 7.01 -9.85 8.63
N ALA A 35 6.39 -9.98 7.45
CA ALA A 35 6.59 -11.13 6.58
C ALA A 35 8.06 -11.29 6.16
N PHE A 36 8.74 -10.18 5.82
CA PHE A 36 10.16 -10.18 5.49
C PHE A 36 11.04 -10.63 6.68
N ALA A 37 10.74 -10.16 7.90
CA ALA A 37 11.47 -10.54 9.10
C ALA A 37 11.31 -12.04 9.46
N LEU A 38 10.24 -12.67 8.99
CA LEU A 38 9.97 -14.10 9.14
C LEU A 38 10.47 -14.94 7.94
N ASP A 39 11.32 -14.36 7.08
CA ASP A 39 11.79 -14.96 5.81
C ASP A 39 10.65 -15.39 4.86
N ASN A 40 9.42 -14.90 5.07
CA ASN A 40 8.27 -15.16 4.22
C ASN A 40 8.23 -14.14 3.07
N TYR A 41 9.18 -14.27 2.15
CA TYR A 41 9.38 -13.33 1.05
C TYR A 41 8.20 -13.26 0.10
N ASN A 42 7.56 -14.39 -0.19
CA ASN A 42 6.36 -14.43 -1.04
C ASN A 42 5.24 -13.55 -0.47
N GLU A 43 5.02 -13.62 0.85
CA GLU A 43 4.02 -12.77 1.49
C GLU A 43 4.44 -11.30 1.52
N ALA A 44 5.71 -11.02 1.82
CA ALA A 44 6.24 -9.65 1.78
C ALA A 44 6.05 -9.01 0.40
N LYS A 45 6.36 -9.74 -0.69
CA LYS A 45 6.14 -9.30 -2.08
C LYS A 45 4.66 -9.05 -2.37
N ARG A 46 3.78 -9.96 -1.96
CA ARG A 46 2.31 -9.80 -2.09
C ARG A 46 1.80 -8.51 -1.45
N GLN A 47 2.27 -8.21 -0.24
CA GLN A 47 1.87 -7.00 0.48
C GLN A 47 2.39 -5.74 -0.24
N ILE A 48 3.64 -5.74 -0.72
CA ILE A 48 4.20 -4.63 -1.50
C ILE A 48 3.42 -4.41 -2.80
N ASP A 49 3.05 -5.47 -3.51
CA ASP A 49 2.23 -5.37 -4.72
C ASP A 49 0.82 -4.84 -4.43
N SER A 50 0.25 -5.20 -3.28
CA SER A 50 -1.04 -4.66 -2.82
C SER A 50 -0.95 -3.15 -2.59
N ILE A 51 0.15 -2.63 -2.03
CA ILE A 51 0.37 -1.19 -1.88
C ILE A 51 0.38 -0.49 -3.25
N LYS A 52 1.05 -1.09 -4.25
CA LYS A 52 1.14 -0.56 -5.62
C LYS A 52 -0.24 -0.45 -6.29
N ILE A 53 -1.10 -1.45 -6.10
CA ILE A 53 -2.42 -1.54 -6.74
C ILE A 53 -3.46 -0.69 -6.01
N LEU A 54 -3.55 -0.84 -4.68
CA LEU A 54 -4.64 -0.27 -3.89
C LEU A 54 -4.39 1.18 -3.48
N TYR A 55 -3.13 1.58 -3.32
CA TYR A 55 -2.78 2.91 -2.78
C TYR A 55 -1.82 3.67 -3.71
N PRO A 56 -2.21 3.93 -4.98
CA PRO A 56 -1.31 4.51 -5.98
C PRO A 56 -0.77 5.91 -5.60
N LYS A 57 -1.52 6.64 -4.76
CA LYS A 57 -1.19 7.98 -4.24
C LYS A 57 -0.38 7.96 -2.93
N ALA A 58 -0.18 6.81 -2.30
CA ALA A 58 0.64 6.68 -1.10
C ALA A 58 2.14 6.64 -1.46
N PHE A 59 2.66 7.74 -1.99
CA PHE A 59 3.99 7.81 -2.62
C PHE A 59 5.12 7.33 -1.71
N GLU A 60 5.10 7.70 -0.43
CA GLU A 60 6.15 7.30 0.51
C GLU A 60 6.14 5.79 0.78
N ALA A 61 4.96 5.21 1.03
CA ALA A 61 4.83 3.76 1.19
C ALA A 61 5.27 3.00 -0.07
N ARG A 62 4.96 3.54 -1.26
CA ARG A 62 5.39 2.96 -2.54
C ARG A 62 6.90 3.02 -2.74
N LYS A 63 7.54 4.16 -2.46
CA LYS A 63 9.00 4.30 -2.55
C LYS A 63 9.69 3.29 -1.63
N GLU A 64 9.17 3.14 -0.42
CA GLU A 64 9.72 2.19 0.53
C GLU A 64 9.48 0.74 0.12
N GLY A 65 8.28 0.41 -0.37
CA GLY A 65 7.99 -0.91 -0.94
C GLY A 65 8.94 -1.28 -2.10
N ILE A 66 9.28 -0.34 -2.98
CA ILE A 66 10.27 -0.56 -4.06
C ILE A 66 11.69 -0.80 -3.50
N ARG A 67 12.08 -0.12 -2.42
CA ARG A 67 13.36 -0.38 -1.74
C ARG A 67 13.38 -1.79 -1.12
N MET A 68 12.27 -2.17 -0.49
CA MET A 68 12.11 -3.47 0.15
C MET A 68 12.11 -4.61 -0.85
N MET A 69 11.44 -4.46 -2.00
CA MET A 69 11.46 -5.46 -3.07
C MET A 69 12.90 -5.82 -3.47
N ARG A 70 13.76 -4.81 -3.64
CA ARG A 70 15.19 -5.04 -3.93
C ARG A 70 15.93 -5.77 -2.80
N GLN A 71 15.60 -5.48 -1.55
CA GLN A 71 16.20 -6.17 -0.40
C GLN A 71 15.76 -7.65 -0.36
N ILE A 72 14.49 -7.91 -0.65
CA ILE A 72 13.95 -9.27 -0.74
C ILE A 72 14.66 -10.04 -1.86
N ASP A 73 14.74 -9.48 -3.06
CA ASP A 73 15.39 -10.15 -4.20
C ASP A 73 16.86 -10.48 -3.90
N LEU A 74 17.58 -9.56 -3.24
CA LEU A 74 18.97 -9.82 -2.80
C LEU A 74 19.05 -10.94 -1.75
N LYS A 75 18.07 -11.02 -0.84
CA LYS A 75 18.02 -12.05 0.20
C LYS A 75 17.69 -13.42 -0.35
N GLU A 76 16.73 -13.51 -1.26
CA GLU A 76 16.41 -14.74 -1.98
C GLU A 76 17.63 -15.25 -2.76
N GLN A 77 18.31 -14.37 -3.50
CA GLN A 77 19.56 -14.72 -4.19
C GLN A 77 20.66 -15.23 -3.25
N GLN A 78 20.82 -14.61 -2.08
CA GLN A 78 21.80 -15.05 -1.07
C GLN A 78 21.45 -16.42 -0.48
N GLN A 79 20.17 -16.74 -0.39
CA GLN A 79 19.67 -18.01 0.13
C GLN A 79 19.54 -19.09 -0.97
N GLY A 80 19.74 -18.73 -2.23
CA GLY A 80 19.57 -19.62 -3.38
C GLY A 80 18.11 -19.94 -3.69
N LEU A 81 17.19 -19.03 -3.33
CA LEU A 81 15.75 -19.09 -3.59
C LEU A 81 15.38 -18.39 -4.90
#